data_AF-A0A7G5ZQW5-F1
#
_entry.id   AF-A0A7G5ZQW5-F1
#
_cell.length_a   1.000
_cell.length_b   1.000
_cell.length_c   1.000
_cell.angle_alpha   90.00
_cell.angle_beta   90.00
_cell.angle_gamma   90.00
#
_symmetry.space_group_name_H-M   'P 1'
#
loop_
_entity.id
_entity.type
_entity.pdbx_description
1 polymer ?
#
loop_
_entity_poly.entity_id
_entity_poly.type
_entity_poly.pdbx_seq_one_letter_code
_entity_poly.pdbx_strand_id
1 'polypeptide(L)'
;MPETAPRPSAYLGMLALILALVAAVVPAIVVGISAFEIGRVLPQGVSTTTTEDLSVLAPARDQVLWAELSFWAGTILGIAAIVVGILAIAKKRGRGAGIAALVIAVVGAVIFFIVLVSALAAGSAVGFSSYPA
;
A
#
# COMPACT_ATOMS: atom_id res chain seq x y z
N MET A 1 -2.66 51.50 9.78
CA MET A 1 -1.97 50.40 9.06
C MET A 1 -2.89 49.19 9.10
N PRO A 2 -3.20 48.49 7.99
CA PRO A 2 -3.96 47.25 8.06
C PRO A 2 -3.09 46.20 8.77
N GLU A 3 -3.57 45.68 9.90
CA GLU A 3 -2.94 44.58 10.64
C GLU A 3 -2.87 43.36 9.71
N THR A 4 -1.68 42.95 9.29
CA THR A 4 -1.48 41.66 8.61
C THR A 4 -1.71 40.56 9.64
N ALA A 5 -2.95 40.11 9.77
CA ALA A 5 -3.31 38.99 10.62
C ALA A 5 -2.38 37.79 10.34
N PRO A 6 -1.74 37.18 11.36
CA PRO A 6 -0.82 36.07 11.17
C PRO A 6 -1.49 34.94 10.37
N ARG A 7 -0.90 34.57 9.23
CA ARG A 7 -1.39 33.45 8.42
C ARG A 7 -1.37 32.17 9.25
N PRO A 8 -2.50 31.47 9.43
CA PRO A 8 -2.52 30.22 10.19
C PRO A 8 -1.60 29.20 9.49
N SER A 9 -0.68 28.60 10.26
CA SER A 9 0.36 27.77 9.67
C SER A 9 -0.19 26.51 9.01
N ALA A 10 0.25 26.21 7.78
CA ALA A 10 -0.27 25.14 6.94
C ALA A 10 0.45 23.79 7.15
N TYR A 11 1.37 23.70 8.11
CA TYR A 11 2.22 22.52 8.34
C TYR A 11 1.44 21.23 8.52
N LEU A 12 0.28 21.29 9.20
CA LEU A 12 -0.54 20.12 9.51
C LEU A 12 -1.14 19.50 8.24
N GLY A 13 -1.65 20.34 7.33
CA GLY A 13 -2.14 19.89 6.03
C GLY A 13 -1.02 19.36 5.13
N MET A 14 0.16 19.99 5.14
CA MET A 14 1.32 19.52 4.38
C MET A 14 1.79 18.14 4.86
N LEU A 15 1.86 17.94 6.18
CA LEU A 15 2.26 16.66 6.77
C LEU A 15 1.26 15.56 6.45
N ALA A 16 -0.05 15.85 6.52
CA ALA A 16 -1.09 14.92 6.09
C ALA A 16 -0.91 14.49 4.63
N LEU A 17 -0.62 15.45 3.74
CA LEU A 17 -0.44 15.19 2.31
C LEU A 17 0.77 14.28 2.06
N ILE A 18 1.91 14.56 2.71
CA ILE A 18 3.12 13.74 2.57
C ILE A 18 2.85 12.31 3.06
N LEU A 19 2.23 12.17 4.23
CA LEU A 19 1.86 10.85 4.76
C LEU A 19 0.93 10.10 3.81
N ALA A 20 -0.08 10.77 3.25
CA ALA A 20 -1.00 10.16 2.30
C ALA A 20 -0.28 9.68 1.02
N LEU A 21 0.63 10.49 0.48
CA LEU A 21 1.40 10.14 -0.72
C LEU A 21 2.33 8.95 -0.46
N VAL A 22 3.06 8.95 0.66
CA VAL A 22 3.93 7.83 1.03
C VAL A 22 3.11 6.55 1.24
N ALA A 23 1.98 6.66 1.95
CA ALA A 23 1.06 5.53 2.18
C ALA A 23 0.44 4.98 0.89
N ALA A 24 0.19 5.82 -0.10
CA ALA A 24 -0.40 5.40 -1.37
C ALA A 24 0.62 4.74 -2.30
N VAL A 25 1.86 5.22 -2.31
CA VAL A 25 2.86 4.82 -3.33
C VAL A 25 3.74 3.68 -2.84
N VAL A 26 4.35 3.81 -1.65
CA VAL A 26 5.36 2.86 -1.19
C VAL A 26 4.78 1.45 -1.00
N PRO A 27 3.66 1.28 -0.28
CA PRO A 27 3.01 -0.02 -0.15
C PRO A 27 2.58 -0.63 -1.48
N ALA A 28 2.05 0.18 -2.41
CA ALA A 28 1.59 -0.30 -3.71
C ALA A 28 2.75 -0.87 -4.55
N ILE A 29 3.92 -0.24 -4.52
CA ILE A 29 5.11 -0.74 -5.22
C ILE A 29 5.58 -2.07 -4.59
N VAL A 30 5.72 -2.09 -3.27
CA VAL A 30 6.21 -3.29 -2.55
C VAL A 30 5.25 -4.46 -2.75
N VAL A 31 3.94 -4.23 -2.59
CA VAL A 31 2.95 -5.29 -2.78
C VAL A 31 2.89 -5.78 -4.22
N GLY A 32 3.10 -4.91 -5.22
CA GLY A 32 3.11 -5.31 -6.63
C GLY A 32 4.25 -6.28 -6.94
N ILE A 33 5.47 -5.95 -6.49
CA ILE A 33 6.63 -6.84 -6.62
C ILE A 33 6.37 -8.14 -5.83
N SER A 34 5.84 -8.01 -4.61
CA SER A 34 5.53 -9.15 -3.77
C SER A 34 4.54 -10.12 -4.39
N ALA A 35 3.41 -9.59 -4.84
CA ALA A 35 2.30 -10.35 -5.39
C ALA A 35 2.68 -11.06 -6.69
N PHE A 36 3.46 -10.42 -7.57
CA PHE A 36 3.91 -11.04 -8.82
C PHE A 36 4.79 -12.27 -8.56
N GLU A 37 5.77 -12.13 -7.67
CA GLU A 37 6.69 -13.22 -7.29
C GLU A 37 5.96 -14.36 -6.55
N ILE A 38 4.98 -14.04 -5.69
CA ILE A 38 4.08 -15.05 -5.11
C ILE A 38 3.31 -15.77 -6.22
N GLY A 39 2.75 -15.03 -7.17
CA GLY A 39 1.99 -15.57 -8.29
C GLY A 39 2.79 -16.54 -9.14
N ARG A 40 4.05 -16.23 -9.48
CA ARG A 40 4.86 -17.08 -10.38
C ARG A 40 5.14 -18.47 -9.82
N VAL A 41 5.23 -18.60 -8.50
CA VAL A 41 5.59 -19.86 -7.84
C VAL A 41 4.37 -20.71 -7.46
N LEU A 42 3.15 -20.23 -7.70
CA LEU A 42 1.91 -20.98 -7.42
C LEU A 42 1.88 -22.41 -8.02
N PRO A 43 2.29 -22.66 -9.28
CA PRO A 43 2.25 -24.01 -9.85
C PRO A 43 3.18 -25.03 -9.15
N GLN A 44 4.28 -24.55 -8.56
CA GLN A 44 5.21 -25.39 -7.80
C GLN A 44 4.57 -25.92 -6.51
N GLY A 45 3.76 -25.11 -5.83
CA GLY A 45 3.05 -25.51 -4.62
C GLY A 45 1.87 -26.46 -4.86
N VAL A 46 1.31 -26.48 -6.08
CA VAL A 46 0.22 -27.40 -6.45
C VAL A 46 0.76 -28.81 -6.74
N SER A 47 1.98 -28.93 -7.24
CA SER A 47 2.60 -30.22 -7.64
C SER A 47 3.18 -31.00 -6.45
N THR A 48 3.42 -30.35 -5.31
CA THR A 48 4.00 -30.93 -4.11
C THR A 48 2.93 -31.30 -3.08
N THR A 49 2.08 -32.28 -3.40
CA THR A 49 1.07 -32.84 -2.47
C THR A 49 1.71 -33.94 -1.60
N THR A 50 2.74 -33.59 -0.83
CA THR A 50 3.22 -34.42 0.30
C THR A 50 3.04 -33.62 1.57
N THR A 51 1.97 -33.96 2.30
CA THR A 51 1.34 -33.25 3.43
C THR A 51 2.23 -32.95 4.65
N GLU A 52 3.49 -33.36 4.66
CA GLU A 52 4.35 -33.36 5.87
C GLU A 52 5.37 -32.21 5.91
N ASP A 53 5.52 -31.40 4.84
CA ASP A 53 6.59 -30.41 4.76
C ASP A 53 6.08 -28.99 4.44
N LEU A 54 6.02 -28.14 5.47
CA LEU A 54 5.68 -26.72 5.34
C LEU A 54 6.74 -25.92 4.55
N SER A 55 7.88 -26.54 4.20
CA SER A 55 8.88 -25.97 3.31
C SER A 55 8.37 -25.75 1.87
N VAL A 56 7.28 -26.40 1.47
CA VAL A 56 6.56 -26.15 0.21
C VAL A 56 5.96 -24.74 0.13
N LEU A 57 5.63 -24.12 1.28
CA LEU A 57 5.18 -22.74 1.35
C LEU A 57 6.35 -21.74 1.47
N ALA A 58 7.58 -22.24 1.60
CA ALA A 58 8.78 -21.43 1.76
C ALA A 58 9.27 -20.65 0.51
N PRO A 59 9.00 -21.06 -0.76
CA PRO A 59 9.55 -20.35 -1.93
C PRO A 59 9.18 -18.86 -1.99
N ALA A 60 8.04 -18.48 -1.40
CA ALA A 60 7.56 -17.09 -1.36
C ALA A 60 7.51 -16.49 0.05
N ARG A 61 8.05 -17.15 1.08
CA ARG A 61 7.84 -16.73 2.48
C ARG A 61 8.31 -15.30 2.75
N ASP A 62 9.48 -14.93 2.24
CA ASP A 62 9.99 -13.57 2.38
C ASP A 62 9.12 -12.57 1.60
N GLN A 63 8.62 -13.00 0.45
CA GLN A 63 7.76 -12.19 -0.41
C GLN A 63 6.39 -11.91 0.23
N VAL A 64 5.82 -12.90 0.90
CA VAL A 64 4.60 -12.81 1.70
C VAL A 64 4.84 -11.88 2.90
N LEU A 65 5.97 -12.02 3.60
CA LEU A 65 6.32 -11.13 4.71
C LEU A 65 6.45 -9.68 4.24
N TRP A 66 7.07 -9.43 3.08
CA TRP A 66 7.11 -8.09 2.48
C TRP A 66 5.72 -7.57 2.10
N ALA A 67 4.85 -8.44 1.56
CA ALA A 67 3.46 -8.07 1.27
C ALA A 67 2.71 -7.68 2.55
N GLU A 68 2.78 -8.50 3.60
CA GLU A 68 2.14 -8.24 4.90
C GLU A 68 2.69 -6.98 5.56
N LEU A 69 4.02 -6.82 5.56
CA LEU A 69 4.66 -5.62 6.12
C LEU A 69 4.23 -4.37 5.37
N SER A 70 4.16 -4.42 4.04
CA SER A 70 3.68 -3.31 3.22
C SER A 70 2.20 -2.99 3.48
N PHE A 71 1.37 -4.03 3.66
CA PHE A 71 -0.04 -3.88 4.00
C PHE A 71 -0.21 -3.19 5.36
N TRP A 72 0.49 -3.65 6.39
CA TRP A 72 0.40 -3.07 7.73
C TRP A 72 1.01 -1.66 7.79
N ALA A 73 2.18 -1.45 7.21
CA ALA A 73 2.82 -0.14 7.15
C ALA A 73 1.94 0.86 6.39
N GLY A 74 1.40 0.46 5.24
CA GLY A 74 0.48 1.27 4.45
C GLY A 74 -0.80 1.61 5.18
N THR A 75 -1.38 0.65 5.90
CA THR A 75 -2.59 0.87 6.71
C THR A 75 -2.33 1.88 7.83
N ILE A 76 -1.24 1.71 8.59
CA ILE A 76 -0.88 2.63 9.67
C ILE A 76 -0.65 4.04 9.12
N LEU A 77 0.11 4.17 8.03
CA LEU A 77 0.40 5.47 7.41
C LEU A 77 -0.86 6.11 6.81
N GLY A 78 -1.72 5.33 6.17
CA GLY A 78 -2.99 5.79 5.61
C GLY A 78 -3.95 6.30 6.69
N ILE A 79 -4.07 5.56 7.80
CA ILE A 79 -4.86 6.00 8.96
C ILE A 79 -4.27 7.28 9.54
N ALA A 80 -2.95 7.36 9.72
CA ALA A 80 -2.29 8.58 10.20
C ALA A 80 -2.57 9.77 9.27
N ALA A 81 -2.52 9.57 7.95
CA ALA A 81 -2.84 10.60 6.97
C ALA A 81 -4.29 11.10 7.08
N ILE A 82 -5.25 10.18 7.26
CA ILE A 82 -6.67 10.53 7.47
C ILE A 82 -6.84 11.34 8.75
N VAL A 83 -6.27 10.88 9.86
CA VAL A 83 -6.37 11.56 11.17
C VAL A 83 -5.75 12.97 11.09
N VAL A 84 -4.53 13.09 10.58
CA VAL A 84 -3.85 14.39 10.46
C VAL A 84 -4.59 15.29 9.46
N GLY A 85 -5.14 14.73 8.37
CA GLY A 85 -5.96 15.46 7.40
C GLY A 85 -7.23 16.04 8.03
N ILE A 86 -7.96 15.23 8.80
CA ILE A 86 -9.15 15.68 9.55
C ILE A 86 -8.76 16.79 10.54
N LEU A 87 -7.67 16.62 11.29
CA LEU A 87 -7.18 17.63 12.24
C LEU A 87 -6.79 18.95 11.53
N ALA A 88 -6.19 18.88 10.35
CA ALA A 88 -5.84 20.05 9.54
C ALA A 88 -7.09 20.80 9.06
N ILE A 89 -8.13 20.08 8.65
CA ILE A 89 -9.42 20.63 8.25
C ILE A 89 -10.13 21.28 9.44
N ALA A 90 -10.23 20.57 10.56
CA ALA A 90 -10.91 21.02 11.78
C ALA A 90 -10.24 22.29 12.36
N LYS A 91 -8.90 22.32 12.40
CA LYS A 91 -8.13 23.46 12.93
C LYS A 91 -7.99 24.62 11.94
N LYS A 92 -8.59 24.53 10.75
CA LYS A 92 -8.44 25.51 9.64
C LYS A 92 -6.97 25.79 9.28
N ARG A 93 -6.07 24.81 9.47
CA ARG A 93 -4.61 24.91 9.28
C ARG A 93 -4.17 24.07 8.08
N GLY A 94 -4.37 24.61 6.87
CA GLY A 94 -4.06 23.91 5.62
C GLY A 94 -5.21 23.03 5.08
N ARG A 95 -6.44 23.55 5.10
CA ARG A 95 -7.67 22.79 4.73
C ARG A 95 -7.58 22.11 3.36
N GLY A 96 -7.04 22.79 2.35
CA GLY A 96 -6.90 22.22 0.99
C GLY A 96 -6.00 20.98 0.99
N ALA A 97 -4.84 21.05 1.63
CA ALA A 97 -3.93 19.91 1.75
C ALA A 97 -4.51 18.79 2.62
N GLY A 98 -5.28 19.12 3.66
CA GLY A 98 -5.99 18.11 4.47
C GLY A 98 -7.06 17.35 3.69
N ILE A 99 -7.83 18.03 2.83
CA ILE A 99 -8.82 17.39 1.94
C ILE A 99 -8.11 16.51 0.91
N ALA A 100 -7.08 17.04 0.25
CA ALA A 100 -6.29 16.29 -0.71
C ALA A 100 -5.69 15.02 -0.08
N ALA A 101 -5.14 15.12 1.13
CA ALA A 101 -4.62 13.98 1.87
C ALA A 101 -5.69 12.90 2.13
N LEU A 102 -6.90 13.30 2.50
CA LEU A 102 -8.03 12.41 2.73
C LEU A 102 -8.41 11.65 1.45
N VAL A 103 -8.53 12.36 0.32
CA VAL A 103 -8.83 11.75 -0.98
C VAL A 103 -7.71 10.79 -1.40
N ILE A 104 -6.45 11.22 -1.30
CA ILE A 104 -5.29 10.40 -1.66
C ILE A 104 -5.21 9.15 -0.78
N ALA A 105 -5.51 9.24 0.52
CA ALA A 105 -5.50 8.09 1.41
C ALA A 105 -6.53 7.02 0.99
N VAL A 106 -7.76 7.45 0.65
CA VAL A 106 -8.82 6.54 0.18
C VAL A 106 -8.47 5.94 -1.19
N VAL A 107 -8.05 6.78 -2.14
CA VAL A 107 -7.67 6.34 -3.49
C VAL A 107 -6.44 5.43 -3.44
N GLY A 108 -5.47 5.73 -2.58
CA GLY A 108 -4.27 4.92 -2.36
C GLY A 108 -4.59 3.51 -1.91
N ALA A 109 -5.56 3.34 -0.99
CA ALA A 109 -6.03 2.02 -0.59
C ALA A 109 -6.64 1.24 -1.77
N VAL A 110 -7.45 1.89 -2.61
CA VAL A 110 -8.03 1.25 -3.81
C VAL A 110 -6.94 0.84 -4.80
N ILE A 111 -5.97 1.74 -5.07
CA ILE A 111 -4.83 1.46 -5.95
C ILE A 111 -4.02 0.26 -5.43
N PHE A 112 -3.77 0.20 -4.12
CA PHE A 112 -3.06 -0.92 -3.50
C PHE A 112 -3.72 -2.27 -3.83
N PHE A 113 -5.04 -2.39 -3.67
CA PHE A 113 -5.75 -3.64 -3.99
C PHE A 113 -5.74 -3.97 -5.48
N ILE A 114 -5.89 -2.95 -6.35
CA ILE A 114 -5.81 -3.16 -7.80
C ILE A 114 -4.42 -3.69 -8.18
N VAL A 115 -3.35 -3.10 -7.64
CA VAL A 115 -1.97 -3.53 -7.90
C VAL A 115 -1.74 -4.94 -7.36
N LEU A 116 -2.17 -5.24 -6.14
CA LEU A 116 -2.07 -6.57 -5.53
C LEU A 116 -2.71 -7.64 -6.42
N VAL A 117 -3.99 -7.45 -6.81
CA VAL A 117 -4.74 -8.45 -7.58
C VAL A 117 -4.19 -8.60 -8.99
N SER A 118 -3.88 -7.50 -9.67
CA SER A 118 -3.36 -7.54 -11.04
C SER A 118 -1.96 -8.14 -11.12
N ALA A 119 -1.07 -7.79 -10.18
CA ALA A 119 0.27 -8.37 -10.13
C ALA A 119 0.23 -9.86 -9.78
N LEU A 120 -0.62 -10.27 -8.83
CA LEU A 120 -0.79 -11.69 -8.50
C LEU A 120 -1.31 -12.50 -9.70
N ALA A 121 -2.31 -11.97 -10.41
CA ALA A 121 -2.88 -12.60 -11.60
C ALA A 121 -1.86 -12.67 -12.76
N ALA A 122 -1.06 -11.61 -12.95
CA ALA A 122 0.00 -11.61 -13.96
C ALA A 122 1.10 -12.63 -13.62
N GLY A 123 1.54 -12.66 -12.35
CA GLY A 123 2.53 -13.62 -11.86
C GLY A 123 2.06 -15.05 -12.04
N SER A 124 0.81 -15.34 -11.68
CA SER A 124 0.23 -16.68 -11.85
C SER A 124 0.17 -17.11 -13.31
N ALA A 125 -0.29 -16.24 -14.21
CA ALA A 125 -0.32 -16.51 -15.64
C ALA A 125 1.07 -16.88 -16.20
N VAL A 126 2.11 -16.13 -15.79
CA VAL A 126 3.50 -16.43 -16.15
C VAL A 126 3.91 -17.79 -15.59
N GLY A 127 3.68 -18.02 -14.30
CA GLY A 127 3.99 -19.29 -13.62
C GLY A 127 3.42 -20.48 -14.37
N PHE A 128 2.11 -20.49 -14.62
CA PHE A 128 1.42 -21.59 -15.30
C PHE A 128 1.83 -21.76 -16.77
N SER A 129 2.19 -20.67 -17.48
CA SER A 129 2.68 -20.77 -18.86
C SER A 129 4.07 -21.41 -18.98
N SER A 130 4.88 -21.28 -17.93
CA SER A 130 6.26 -21.76 -17.89
C SER A 130 6.42 -23.14 -17.24
N TYR A 131 5.34 -23.69 -16.68
CA TYR A 131 5.35 -25.00 -16.03
C TYR A 131 5.05 -26.10 -17.05
N PRO A 132 6.00 -27.03 -17.33
CA PRO A 132 5.70 -28.16 -18.19
C PRO A 132 4.68 -29.07 -17.50
N ALA A 133 3.66 -29.49 -18.24
CA ALA A 133 2.65 -30.46 -17.80
C ALA A 133 3.28 -31.83 -17.51
#